data_AF-A0A3D0ZQ88-F1
#
_entry.id   AF-A0A3D0ZQ88-F1
#
_cell.length_a   1.000
_cell.length_b   1.000
_cell.length_c   1.000
_cell.angle_alpha   90.00
_cell.angle_beta   90.00
_cell.angle_gamma   90.00
#
_symmetry.space_group_name_H-M   'P 1'
#
loop_
_entity.id
_entity.type
_entity.pdbx_description
1 polymer ?
#
loop_
_entity_poly.entity_id
_entity_poly.type
_entity_poly.pdbx_seq_one_letter_code
_entity_poly.pdbx_strand_id
1 'polypeptide(L)'
;MDPQAKRNTVSPSATKVTTFLLLLFYPLGIIVMWFWPKWKLWVKLALTVLPILLGIIYFSVIAMVVDPTLDDKLRPLNNCITDCDTDKEKDLCVRGCQEKFIEENSFLR
;
A
#
# COMPACT_ATOMS: atom_id res chain seq x y z
N MET A 1 -50.53 -19.41 10.75
CA MET A 1 -50.48 -17.99 10.36
C MET A 1 -49.09 -17.49 10.70
N ASP A 2 -48.24 -17.36 9.67
CA ASP A 2 -46.83 -16.98 9.79
C ASP A 2 -46.61 -15.65 10.53
N PRO A 3 -45.80 -15.61 11.60
CA PRO A 3 -45.29 -14.35 12.12
C PRO A 3 -44.20 -13.86 11.17
N GLN A 4 -44.63 -13.06 10.19
CA GLN A 4 -43.80 -12.30 9.27
C GLN A 4 -42.60 -11.67 10.00
N ALA A 5 -41.43 -12.18 9.63
CA ALA A 5 -40.25 -11.38 9.32
C ALA A 5 -40.03 -10.14 10.20
N LYS A 6 -39.33 -10.36 11.32
CA LYS A 6 -38.58 -9.36 12.07
C LYS A 6 -37.52 -8.74 11.14
N ARG A 7 -37.92 -7.86 10.21
CA ARG A 7 -37.01 -7.07 9.37
C ARG A 7 -36.21 -6.19 10.33
N ASN A 8 -34.92 -6.49 10.46
CA ASN A 8 -33.94 -5.62 11.11
C ASN A 8 -34.00 -4.24 10.43
N THR A 9 -34.72 -3.30 11.02
CA THR A 9 -34.83 -1.93 10.53
C THR A 9 -33.50 -1.22 10.80
N VAL A 10 -32.55 -1.39 9.87
CA VAL A 10 -31.44 -0.46 9.75
C VAL A 10 -32.08 0.86 9.33
N SER A 11 -32.08 1.86 10.22
CA SER A 11 -32.71 3.16 9.93
C SER A 11 -32.08 3.74 8.65
N PRO A 12 -32.85 3.99 7.58
CA PRO A 12 -32.31 4.38 6.27
C PRO A 12 -31.53 5.70 6.34
N SER A 13 -31.86 6.57 7.30
CA SER A 13 -31.14 7.81 7.57
C SER A 13 -29.72 7.56 8.11
N ALA A 14 -29.55 6.61 9.04
CA ALA A 14 -28.25 6.29 9.63
C ALA A 14 -27.28 5.71 8.58
N THR A 15 -27.77 4.87 7.67
CA THR A 15 -26.98 4.36 6.55
C THR A 15 -26.50 5.48 5.63
N LYS A 16 -27.39 6.41 5.26
CA LYS A 16 -27.09 7.50 4.33
C LYS A 16 -26.05 8.48 4.88
N VAL A 17 -26.18 8.83 6.16
CA VAL A 17 -25.21 9.70 6.86
C VAL A 17 -23.86 9.02 6.97
N THR A 18 -23.82 7.73 7.32
CA THR A 18 -22.56 6.99 7.45
C THR A 18 -21.83 6.87 6.10
N THR A 19 -22.55 6.60 5.00
CA THR A 19 -21.97 6.55 3.65
C THR A 19 -21.41 7.91 3.21
N PHE A 20 -22.12 9.00 3.52
CA PHE A 20 -21.65 10.35 3.21
C PHE A 20 -20.36 10.70 3.99
N LEU A 21 -20.32 10.37 5.28
CA LEU A 21 -19.14 10.55 6.12
C LEU A 21 -17.95 9.69 5.65
N LEU A 22 -18.20 8.48 5.18
CA LEU A 22 -17.19 7.56 4.62
C LEU A 22 -16.48 8.13 3.39
N LEU A 23 -17.21 8.88 2.57
CA LEU A 23 -16.73 9.37 1.29
C LEU A 23 -16.03 10.73 1.42
N LEU A 24 -16.51 11.60 2.32
CA LEU A 24 -15.99 12.96 2.50
C LEU A 24 -15.04 13.12 3.69
N PHE A 25 -15.15 12.27 4.71
CA PHE A 25 -14.38 12.38 5.95
C PHE A 25 -13.70 11.05 6.28
N TYR A 26 -12.81 10.59 5.40
CA TYR A 26 -11.91 9.48 5.73
C TYR A 26 -10.79 9.98 6.69
N PRO A 27 -10.48 9.27 7.79
CA PRO A 27 -10.99 7.96 8.22
C PRO A 27 -12.20 8.01 9.17
N LEU A 28 -12.65 9.19 9.61
CA LEU A 28 -13.76 9.36 10.57
C LEU A 28 -15.03 8.59 10.18
N GLY A 29 -15.40 8.57 8.90
CA GLY A 29 -16.56 7.81 8.42
C GLY A 29 -16.44 6.29 8.59
N ILE A 30 -15.23 5.73 8.52
CA ILE A 30 -14.98 4.31 8.80
C ILE A 30 -15.29 4.02 10.28
N ILE A 31 -14.81 4.88 11.18
CA ILE A 31 -15.00 4.72 12.64
C ILE A 31 -16.48 4.75 12.99
N VAL A 32 -17.22 5.72 12.44
CA VAL A 32 -18.69 5.82 12.63
C VAL A 32 -19.40 4.59 12.06
N MET A 33 -18.93 4.02 10.94
CA MET A 33 -19.46 2.77 10.39
C MET A 33 -19.30 1.57 11.32
N TRP A 34 -18.23 1.51 12.10
CA TRP A 34 -18.05 0.44 13.07
C TRP A 34 -19.04 0.55 14.24
N PHE A 35 -19.32 1.78 14.69
CA PHE A 35 -20.12 2.03 15.89
C PHE A 35 -21.64 2.13 15.65
N TRP A 36 -22.08 2.60 14.48
CA TRP A 36 -23.51 2.85 14.22
C TRP A 36 -24.22 1.74 13.44
N PRO A 37 -23.93 1.55 12.14
CA PRO A 37 -24.68 0.57 11.38
C PRO A 37 -24.32 -0.85 11.84
N LYS A 38 -25.35 -1.63 12.19
CA LYS A 38 -25.25 -3.09 12.41
C LYS A 38 -25.15 -3.83 11.07
N TRP A 39 -24.14 -3.48 10.27
CA TRP A 39 -23.83 -4.19 9.03
C TRP A 39 -23.18 -5.54 9.34
N LYS A 40 -23.34 -6.48 8.39
CA LYS A 40 -22.63 -7.76 8.43
C LYS A 40 -21.13 -7.48 8.47
N LEU A 41 -20.42 -8.25 9.29
CA LEU A 41 -18.99 -8.08 9.55
C LEU A 41 -18.17 -8.11 8.25
N TRP A 42 -18.54 -8.96 7.30
CA TRP A 42 -17.98 -9.03 5.95
C TRP A 42 -18.06 -7.71 5.16
N VAL A 43 -19.19 -7.00 5.26
CA VAL A 43 -19.38 -5.72 4.55
C VAL A 43 -18.50 -4.65 5.20
N LYS A 44 -18.38 -4.67 6.53
CA LYS A 44 -17.50 -3.73 7.24
C LYS A 44 -16.05 -3.93 6.81
N LEU A 45 -15.61 -5.18 6.78
CA LEU A 45 -14.25 -5.56 6.45
C LEU A 45 -13.92 -5.24 4.98
N ALA A 46 -14.83 -5.51 4.05
CA ALA A 46 -14.66 -5.12 2.65
C ALA A 46 -14.53 -3.59 2.48
N LEU A 47 -15.39 -2.81 3.14
CA LEU A 47 -15.33 -1.34 3.05
C LEU A 47 -14.11 -0.72 3.73
N THR A 48 -13.49 -1.38 4.71
CA THR A 48 -12.24 -0.91 5.30
C THR A 48 -11.02 -1.36 4.50
N VAL A 49 -10.99 -2.62 4.05
CA VAL A 49 -9.82 -3.19 3.37
C VAL A 49 -9.65 -2.60 1.99
N LEU A 50 -10.72 -2.39 1.23
CA LEU A 50 -10.65 -1.88 -0.13
C LEU A 50 -9.95 -0.50 -0.23
N PRO A 51 -10.34 0.55 0.52
CA PRO A 51 -9.64 1.85 0.45
C PRO A 51 -8.22 1.79 1.03
N ILE A 52 -7.96 0.93 2.02
CA ILE A 52 -6.59 0.73 2.54
C ILE A 52 -5.71 0.13 1.45
N LEU A 53 -6.19 -0.90 0.76
CA LEU A 53 -5.46 -1.56 -0.32
C LEU A 53 -5.16 -0.57 -1.46
N LEU A 54 -6.16 0.22 -1.86
CA LEU A 54 -6.01 1.28 -2.86
C LEU A 54 -5.02 2.36 -2.39
N GLY A 55 -5.06 2.75 -1.11
CA GLY A 55 -4.14 3.70 -0.52
C GLY A 55 -2.69 3.20 -0.53
N ILE A 56 -2.46 1.93 -0.19
CA ILE A 56 -1.12 1.31 -0.24
C ILE A 56 -0.59 1.29 -1.67
N ILE A 57 -1.42 0.87 -2.64
CA ILE A 57 -1.02 0.84 -4.05
C ILE A 57 -0.71 2.27 -4.52
N TYR A 58 -1.61 3.22 -4.27
CA TYR A 58 -1.41 4.62 -4.64
C TYR A 58 -0.13 5.20 -4.03
N PHE A 59 0.12 4.97 -2.74
CA PHE A 59 1.31 5.44 -2.07
C PHE A 59 2.58 4.77 -2.60
N SER A 60 2.55 3.47 -2.88
CA SER A 60 3.69 2.74 -3.46
C SER A 60 4.07 3.24 -4.85
N VAL A 61 3.07 3.52 -5.70
CA VAL A 61 3.29 4.11 -7.03
C VAL A 61 3.84 5.53 -6.91
N ILE A 62 3.31 6.35 -6.00
CA ILE A 62 3.85 7.70 -5.77
C ILE A 62 5.27 7.64 -5.24
N ALA A 63 5.57 6.76 -4.27
CA ALA A 63 6.92 6.61 -3.75
C ALA A 63 7.91 6.23 -4.86
N MET A 64 7.54 5.30 -5.75
CA MET A 64 8.37 4.97 -6.93
C MET A 64 8.57 6.14 -7.89
N VAL A 65 7.59 7.04 -8.03
CA VAL A 65 7.66 8.19 -8.94
C VAL A 65 8.38 9.39 -8.29
N VAL A 66 8.26 9.56 -6.97
CA VAL A 66 8.71 10.75 -6.22
C VAL A 66 10.09 10.57 -5.58
N ASP A 67 10.57 9.34 -5.39
CA ASP A 67 11.96 9.05 -4.96
C ASP A 67 12.85 8.60 -6.13
N PRO A 68 13.22 9.47 -7.09
CA PRO A 68 14.26 9.16 -8.08
C PRO A 68 15.65 9.03 -7.43
N THR A 69 15.77 9.35 -6.14
CA THR A 69 17.02 9.36 -5.39
C THR A 69 17.60 7.95 -5.21
N LEU A 70 16.75 6.91 -5.12
CA LEU A 70 17.17 5.52 -5.04
C LEU A 70 17.77 5.04 -6.35
N ASP A 71 17.12 5.34 -7.48
CA ASP A 71 17.62 5.00 -8.82
C ASP A 71 18.94 5.71 -9.13
N ASP A 72 19.09 6.99 -8.77
CA ASP A 72 20.34 7.72 -8.98
C ASP A 72 21.48 7.17 -8.10
N LYS A 73 21.19 6.74 -6.88
CA LYS A 73 22.19 6.14 -5.98
C LYS A 73 22.61 4.74 -6.43
N LEU A 74 21.69 3.94 -6.98
CA LEU A 74 21.98 2.58 -7.47
C LEU A 74 22.54 2.53 -8.90
N ARG A 75 22.40 3.61 -9.69
CA ARG A 75 22.92 3.72 -11.06
C ARG A 75 24.36 3.23 -11.24
N PRO A 76 25.37 3.65 -10.44
CA PRO A 76 26.75 3.18 -10.62
C PRO A 76 26.90 1.67 -10.39
N LEU A 77 26.15 1.11 -9.43
CA LEU A 77 26.14 -0.33 -9.18
C LEU A 77 25.51 -1.10 -10.35
N ASN A 78 24.38 -0.61 -10.87
CA ASN A 78 23.70 -1.26 -12.00
C ASN A 78 24.55 -1.27 -13.28
N ASN A 79 25.27 -0.18 -13.56
CA ASN A 79 26.19 -0.12 -14.69
C ASN A 79 27.32 -1.15 -14.55
N CYS A 80 27.93 -1.24 -13.36
CA CYS A 80 28.99 -2.22 -13.07
C CYS A 80 28.51 -3.66 -13.25
N ILE A 81 27.30 -3.98 -12.76
CA ILE A 81 26.68 -5.30 -12.93
C ILE A 81 26.39 -5.59 -14.41
N THR A 82 25.98 -4.60 -15.18
CA THR A 82 25.72 -4.75 -16.62
C THR A 82 27.02 -5.04 -17.38
N ASP A 83 28.13 -4.41 -17.00
CA ASP A 83 29.45 -4.69 -17.59
C ASP A 83 29.90 -6.12 -17.30
N CYS A 84 29.58 -6.66 -16.11
CA CYS A 84 29.86 -8.04 -15.74
C CYS A 84 29.12 -9.08 -16.59
N ASP A 85 28.08 -8.72 -17.33
CA ASP A 85 27.35 -9.66 -18.20
C ASP A 85 28.18 -10.12 -19.41
N THR A 86 29.24 -9.37 -19.73
CA THR A 86 30.21 -9.73 -20.78
C THR A 86 31.40 -10.55 -20.26
N ASP A 87 31.51 -10.70 -18.94
CA ASP A 87 32.63 -11.39 -18.29
C ASP A 87 32.40 -12.91 -18.20
N LYS A 88 33.49 -13.67 -18.15
CA LYS A 88 33.45 -15.15 -18.02
C LYS A 88 33.11 -15.58 -16.60
N GLU A 89 33.40 -14.73 -15.62
CA GLU A 89 33.18 -14.99 -14.19
C GLU A 89 32.17 -14.00 -13.59
N LYS A 90 30.96 -14.00 -14.14
CA LYS A 90 29.86 -13.08 -13.77
C LYS A 90 29.64 -13.00 -12.26
N ASP A 91 29.62 -14.14 -11.57
CA ASP A 91 29.37 -14.19 -10.12
C ASP A 91 30.47 -13.50 -9.28
N LEU A 92 31.74 -13.60 -9.69
CA LEU A 92 32.85 -12.94 -8.99
C LEU A 92 32.87 -11.43 -9.31
N CYS A 93 32.60 -11.07 -10.56
CA CYS A 93 32.52 -9.68 -11.01
C CYS A 93 31.39 -8.92 -10.29
N VAL A 94 30.18 -9.51 -10.21
CA VAL A 94 29.02 -8.91 -9.53
C VAL A 94 29.30 -8.71 -8.04
N ARG A 95 29.95 -9.68 -7.38
CA ARG A 95 30.35 -9.55 -5.97
C ARG A 95 31.32 -8.39 -5.76
N GLY A 96 32.32 -8.24 -6.64
CA GLY A 96 33.25 -7.10 -6.59
C GLY A 96 32.55 -5.75 -6.76
N CYS A 97 31.58 -5.66 -7.68
CA CYS A 97 30.76 -4.45 -7.83
C CYS A 97 29.97 -4.11 -6.56
N GLN A 98 29.37 -5.12 -5.91
CA GLN A 98 28.62 -4.94 -4.66
C GLN A 98 29.52 -4.51 -3.50
N GLU A 99 30.68 -5.14 -3.32
CA GLU A 99 31.63 -4.78 -2.26
C GLU A 99 32.11 -3.33 -2.41
N LYS A 100 32.48 -2.93 -3.63
CA LYS A 100 32.91 -1.55 -3.92
C LYS A 100 31.81 -0.53 -3.63
N PHE A 101 30.57 -0.84 -4.01
CA PHE A 101 29.43 0.02 -3.72
C PHE A 101 29.16 0.16 -2.21
N ILE A 102 29.29 -0.93 -1.45
CA ILE A 102 29.13 -0.92 0.00
C ILE A 102 30.24 -0.08 0.64
N GLU A 103 31.49 -0.22 0.21
CA GLU A 103 32.63 0.57 0.72
C GLU A 103 32.39 2.07 0.54
N GLU A 104 32.06 2.51 -0.68
CA GLU A 104 31.81 3.92 -1.01
C GLU A 104 30.64 4.53 -0.22
N ASN A 105 29.58 3.77 0.06
CA ASN A 105 28.42 4.26 0.82
C ASN A 105 28.57 4.13 2.34
N SER A 106 29.42 3.21 2.81
CA SER A 106 29.70 3.03 4.24
C SER A 106 30.56 4.16 4.82
N PHE A 107 31.42 4.78 4.00
CA PHE A 107 32.26 5.93 4.39
C PHE A 107 31.50 7.26 4.49
N LEU A 108 30.28 7.34 3.95
CA LEU A 108 29.46 8.56 3.95
C LEU A 108 28.49 8.65 5.15
N ARG A 109 28.59 7.74 6.13
CA ARG A 109 27.78 7.72 7.36
C ARG A 109 28.53 8.22 8.58
#